data_AF-A0A959SW18-F1
#
_entry.id   AF-A0A959SW18-F1
#
_cell.length_a   1.000
_cell.length_b   1.000
_cell.length_c   1.000
_cell.angle_alpha   90.00
_cell.angle_beta   90.00
_cell.angle_gamma   90.00
#
_symmetry.space_group_name_H-M   'P 1'
#
loop_
_entity.id
_entity.type
_entity.pdbx_description
1 polymer ?
#
loop_
_entity_poly.entity_id
_entity_poly.type
_entity_poly.pdbx_seq_one_letter_code
_entity_poly.pdbx_strand_id
1 'polypeptide(L)'
;MIQTAVLDSAHLTAYFPQQLDSGQHYTIAQISGPRTCNLLSQNQGVVSNSDILISVGCGHPPLTLFKINVVGVDSGETFLFSDSHGRGPAQFRSPVTFNWGGFPQGDYYLIKQTGGPRQCIMTNNEGIVGENSITILADCRKPFIPPAAPSNTYDLVSRSTDNKTLSSYYESWAPVISGENEDDGRYVAFTMYGKGIDGSSGKYRQVFWRDRKKGITKLVSKTPTGEEGNGNSFSPSISANGRSVVFETYATNLTGNDNNGVRDVCLWEET
;
A
#
# COMPACT_ATOMS: atom_id res chain seq x y z
N MET A 1 58.12 -2.18 -17.39
CA MET A 1 56.73 -1.79 -17.09
C MET A 1 56.08 -3.01 -16.43
N ILE A 2 55.44 -2.88 -15.27
CA ILE A 2 54.79 -4.03 -14.62
C ILE A 2 53.50 -4.31 -15.39
N GLN A 3 53.37 -5.51 -15.93
CA GLN A 3 52.15 -5.98 -16.59
C GLN A 3 51.31 -6.74 -15.56
N THR A 4 50.00 -6.49 -15.56
CA THR A 4 49.06 -7.16 -14.63
C THR A 4 47.98 -7.85 -15.43
N ALA A 5 47.74 -9.12 -15.12
CA ALA A 5 46.60 -9.90 -15.58
C ALA A 5 45.77 -10.27 -14.36
N VAL A 6 44.44 -10.21 -14.47
CA VAL A 6 43.51 -10.49 -13.37
C VAL A 6 42.69 -11.73 -13.74
N LEU A 7 42.58 -12.65 -12.79
CA LEU A 7 41.74 -13.83 -12.85
C LEU A 7 40.61 -13.68 -11.83
N ASP A 8 39.42 -14.15 -12.18
CA ASP A 8 38.27 -14.19 -11.28
C ASP A 8 37.50 -15.51 -11.47
N SER A 9 36.40 -15.68 -10.72
CA SER A 9 35.58 -16.89 -10.81
C SER A 9 34.89 -17.09 -12.17
N ALA A 10 34.78 -16.05 -12.99
CA ALA A 10 34.23 -16.13 -14.35
C ALA A 10 35.33 -16.36 -15.41
N HIS A 11 36.59 -16.03 -15.10
CA HIS A 11 37.73 -16.12 -16.01
C HIS A 11 38.88 -16.90 -15.36
N LEU A 12 38.86 -18.22 -15.54
CA LEU A 12 39.87 -19.15 -15.01
C LEU A 12 41.21 -19.11 -15.80
N THR A 13 41.25 -18.37 -16.89
CA THR A 13 42.44 -18.13 -17.70
C THR A 13 42.56 -16.63 -17.97
N ALA A 14 43.76 -16.07 -17.80
CA ALA A 14 44.04 -14.68 -18.12
C ALA A 14 45.30 -14.57 -18.96
N TYR A 15 45.29 -13.61 -19.87
CA TYR A 15 46.41 -13.30 -20.74
C TYR A 15 46.98 -11.95 -20.36
N PHE A 16 48.31 -11.81 -20.42
CA PHE A 16 48.93 -10.51 -20.23
C PHE A 16 48.58 -9.59 -21.41
N PRO A 17 48.44 -8.26 -21.17
CA PRO A 17 48.09 -7.31 -22.22
C PRO A 17 49.13 -7.22 -23.35
N GLN A 18 50.35 -7.66 -23.07
CA GLN A 18 51.47 -7.71 -24.00
C GLN A 18 52.18 -9.05 -23.87
N GLN A 19 52.80 -9.51 -24.96
CA GLN A 19 53.62 -10.71 -24.97
C GLN A 19 54.81 -10.53 -24.01
N LEU A 20 54.98 -11.47 -23.08
CA LEU A 20 56.08 -11.49 -22.13
C LEU A 20 57.26 -12.28 -22.72
N ASP A 21 58.48 -11.80 -22.48
CA ASP A 21 59.69 -12.50 -22.89
C ASP A 21 60.02 -13.64 -21.91
N SER A 22 60.50 -14.77 -22.44
CA SER A 22 61.05 -15.85 -21.62
C SER A 22 62.21 -15.35 -20.76
N GLY A 23 62.20 -15.65 -19.46
CA GLY A 23 63.18 -15.12 -18.51
C GLY A 23 62.68 -13.97 -17.63
N GLN A 24 61.50 -13.39 -17.90
CA GLN A 24 60.91 -12.35 -17.05
C GLN A 24 60.33 -12.91 -15.75
N HIS A 25 60.49 -12.19 -14.63
CA HIS A 25 59.93 -12.59 -13.34
C HIS A 25 58.44 -12.26 -13.24
N TYR A 26 57.67 -13.17 -12.63
CA TYR A 26 56.27 -12.93 -12.27
C TYR A 26 56.06 -13.14 -10.77
N THR A 27 55.02 -12.48 -10.24
CA THR A 27 54.49 -12.69 -8.89
C THR A 27 52.97 -12.78 -8.97
N ILE A 28 52.38 -13.57 -8.08
CA ILE A 28 50.94 -13.80 -7.99
C ILE A 28 50.53 -13.41 -6.58
N ALA A 29 49.56 -12.52 -6.47
CA ALA A 29 48.97 -12.09 -5.22
C ALA A 29 47.46 -12.02 -5.38
N GLN A 30 46.75 -12.36 -4.30
CA GLN A 30 45.33 -12.08 -4.23
C GLN A 30 45.14 -10.58 -4.04
N ILE A 31 44.42 -9.95 -4.98
CA ILE A 31 44.16 -8.51 -4.95
C ILE A 31 42.86 -8.15 -4.22
N SER A 32 41.87 -9.04 -4.24
CA SER A 32 40.57 -8.86 -3.58
C SER A 32 39.84 -10.19 -3.41
N GLY A 33 38.78 -10.19 -2.61
CA GLY A 33 37.90 -11.34 -2.42
C GLY A 33 37.53 -11.55 -0.94
N PRO A 34 36.43 -12.25 -0.66
CA PRO A 34 35.91 -12.44 0.70
C PRO A 34 36.70 -13.48 1.52
N ARG A 35 37.75 -14.07 0.94
CA ARG A 35 38.57 -15.12 1.56
C ARG A 35 40.02 -14.73 1.44
N THR A 36 40.85 -15.07 2.42
CA THR A 36 42.30 -15.12 2.19
C THR A 36 42.62 -16.46 1.55
N CYS A 37 43.06 -16.44 0.29
CA CYS A 37 43.36 -17.62 -0.47
C CYS A 37 44.82 -18.03 -0.30
N ASN A 38 45.06 -19.30 0.01
CA ASN A 38 46.40 -19.86 0.03
C ASN A 38 46.79 -20.29 -1.39
N LEU A 39 47.86 -19.72 -1.91
CA LEU A 39 48.49 -20.18 -3.15
C LEU A 39 49.19 -21.51 -2.83
N LEU A 40 48.62 -22.61 -3.32
CA LEU A 40 49.13 -23.98 -3.09
C LEU A 40 50.28 -24.34 -4.04
N SER A 41 50.58 -23.44 -4.99
CA SER A 41 51.65 -23.54 -6.00
C SER A 41 52.61 -22.34 -5.87
N GLN A 42 53.68 -22.29 -6.66
CA GLN A 42 54.66 -21.19 -6.59
C GLN A 42 54.00 -19.84 -6.92
N ASN A 43 54.03 -18.91 -5.96
CA ASN A 43 53.46 -17.56 -6.09
C ASN A 43 54.40 -16.56 -6.79
N GLN A 44 55.57 -17.02 -7.22
CA GLN A 44 56.53 -16.26 -7.99
C GLN A 44 57.39 -17.21 -8.81
N GLY A 45 57.88 -16.74 -9.96
CA GLY A 45 58.68 -17.57 -10.85
C GLY A 45 59.20 -16.80 -12.04
N VAL A 46 59.61 -17.53 -13.08
CA VAL A 46 60.12 -16.99 -14.33
C VAL A 46 59.25 -17.47 -15.48
N VAL A 47 58.86 -16.56 -16.37
CA VAL A 47 58.09 -16.85 -17.59
C VAL A 47 58.90 -17.80 -18.47
N SER A 48 58.25 -18.85 -18.94
CA SER A 48 58.82 -19.86 -19.85
C SER A 48 57.86 -20.13 -21.01
N ASN A 49 58.22 -21.06 -21.90
CA ASN A 49 57.39 -21.44 -23.05
C ASN A 49 56.23 -22.38 -22.66
N SER A 50 55.88 -22.49 -21.38
CA SER A 50 54.82 -23.35 -20.86
C SER A 50 53.85 -22.54 -20.01
N ASP A 51 52.58 -22.96 -19.99
CA ASP A 51 51.53 -22.33 -19.20
C ASP A 51 51.87 -22.38 -17.70
N ILE A 52 51.57 -21.28 -17.00
CA ILE A 52 51.74 -21.19 -15.56
C ILE A 52 50.45 -21.68 -14.91
N LEU A 53 50.51 -22.87 -14.31
CA LEU A 53 49.38 -23.48 -13.60
C LEU A 53 49.36 -23.03 -12.15
N ILE A 54 48.30 -22.31 -11.75
CA ILE A 54 48.13 -21.78 -10.41
C ILE A 54 47.05 -22.59 -9.69
N SER A 55 47.44 -23.24 -8.60
CA SER A 55 46.51 -23.91 -7.68
C SER A 55 46.28 -23.02 -6.46
N VAL A 56 45.01 -22.73 -6.18
CA VAL A 56 44.59 -21.81 -5.11
C VAL A 56 43.54 -22.50 -4.23
N GLY A 57 43.80 -22.55 -2.92
CA GLY A 57 42.87 -23.08 -1.92
C GLY A 57 42.37 -21.96 -1.02
N CYS A 58 41.07 -21.65 -1.08
CA CYS A 58 40.50 -20.53 -0.31
C CYS A 58 39.64 -20.97 0.90
N GLY A 59 39.57 -22.27 1.20
CA GLY A 59 38.74 -22.80 2.30
C GLY A 59 37.24 -22.50 2.16
N HIS A 60 36.49 -22.73 3.25
CA HIS A 60 35.08 -22.33 3.37
C HIS A 60 34.97 -20.89 3.90
N PRO A 61 34.03 -20.06 3.40
CA PRO A 61 33.86 -18.71 3.91
C PRO A 61 33.48 -18.70 5.39
N PRO A 62 33.87 -17.67 6.15
CA PRO A 62 33.31 -17.44 7.47
C PRO A 62 31.80 -17.23 7.36
N LEU A 63 31.08 -17.71 8.37
CA LEU A 63 29.63 -17.64 8.41
C LEU A 63 29.18 -16.39 9.17
N THR A 64 28.48 -15.46 8.53
CA THR A 64 27.92 -14.25 9.14
C THR A 64 26.51 -14.49 9.66
N LEU A 65 26.21 -14.01 10.88
CA LEU A 65 24.86 -14.00 11.43
C LEU A 65 23.95 -13.04 10.65
N PHE A 66 23.00 -13.61 9.92
CA PHE A 66 22.02 -12.86 9.14
C PHE A 66 20.74 -12.63 9.95
N LYS A 67 20.35 -11.37 10.17
CA LYS A 67 19.24 -10.98 11.06
C LYS A 67 18.21 -10.12 10.33
N ILE A 68 17.13 -10.74 9.86
CA ILE A 68 16.00 -10.02 9.23
C ILE A 68 15.12 -9.40 10.33
N ASN A 69 14.80 -8.11 10.23
CA ASN A 69 13.85 -7.44 11.12
C ASN A 69 12.74 -6.77 10.31
N VAL A 70 11.58 -7.42 10.23
CA VAL A 70 10.44 -6.95 9.43
C VAL A 70 9.50 -6.11 10.30
N VAL A 71 9.19 -4.89 9.88
CA VAL A 71 8.44 -3.91 10.71
C VAL A 71 7.21 -3.41 9.96
N GLY A 72 6.04 -3.45 10.58
CA GLY A 72 4.78 -2.96 9.96
C GLY A 72 4.00 -4.02 9.19
N VAL A 73 4.16 -5.28 9.56
CA VAL A 73 3.58 -6.45 8.89
C VAL A 73 2.28 -6.89 9.57
N ASP A 74 1.18 -6.98 8.81
CA ASP A 74 -0.13 -7.45 9.31
C ASP A 74 -0.27 -8.99 9.21
N SER A 75 -1.27 -9.54 9.90
CA SER A 75 -1.55 -10.98 9.86
C SER A 75 -1.84 -11.46 8.43
N GLY A 76 -1.10 -12.45 7.95
CA GLY A 76 -1.32 -13.08 6.64
C GLY A 76 -0.33 -12.67 5.54
N GLU A 77 0.56 -11.73 5.81
CA GLU A 77 1.69 -11.41 4.91
C GLU A 77 2.75 -12.52 4.97
N THR A 78 3.27 -12.91 3.81
CA THR A 78 4.29 -13.95 3.66
C THR A 78 5.43 -13.48 2.77
N PHE A 79 6.63 -13.84 3.19
CA PHE A 79 7.87 -13.49 2.50
C PHE A 79 8.64 -14.75 2.15
N LEU A 80 9.39 -14.66 1.06
CA LEU A 80 10.31 -15.66 0.60
C LEU A 80 11.72 -15.11 0.65
N PHE A 81 12.61 -15.90 1.23
CA PHE A 81 14.04 -15.70 1.19
C PHE A 81 14.67 -16.78 0.29
N SER A 82 15.65 -16.35 -0.50
CA SER A 82 16.48 -17.21 -1.34
C SER A 82 17.92 -16.71 -1.36
N ASP A 83 18.86 -17.63 -1.55
CA ASP A 83 20.27 -17.32 -1.78
C ASP A 83 20.80 -17.96 -3.06
N SER A 84 22.03 -17.57 -3.42
CA SER A 84 22.78 -18.13 -4.57
C SER A 84 23.06 -19.64 -4.49
N HIS A 85 22.87 -20.26 -3.33
CA HIS A 85 23.03 -21.70 -3.11
C HIS A 85 21.71 -22.47 -3.25
N GLY A 86 20.62 -21.81 -3.66
CA GLY A 86 19.31 -22.44 -3.84
C GLY A 86 18.65 -22.84 -2.53
N ARG A 87 19.11 -22.31 -1.39
CA ARG A 87 18.45 -22.52 -0.10
C ARG A 87 17.17 -21.66 -0.06
N GLY A 88 16.04 -22.32 -0.29
CA GLY A 88 14.68 -21.78 -0.16
C GLY A 88 13.62 -22.86 -0.40
N PRO A 89 12.38 -22.73 0.12
CA PRO A 89 11.79 -21.53 0.74
C PRO A 89 11.50 -21.73 2.24
N ALA A 90 11.98 -20.84 3.11
CA ALA A 90 11.34 -20.67 4.41
C ALA A 90 10.28 -19.57 4.28
N GLN A 91 9.01 -19.94 4.38
CA GLN A 91 7.89 -19.00 4.46
C GLN A 91 7.68 -18.62 5.94
N PHE A 92 7.45 -17.34 6.21
CA PHE A 92 7.23 -16.86 7.58
C PHE A 92 6.06 -15.88 7.66
N ARG A 93 5.45 -15.81 8.86
CA ARG A 93 4.33 -14.93 9.22
C ARG A 93 4.76 -14.03 10.40
N SER A 94 4.30 -12.77 10.37
CA SER A 94 4.59 -11.66 11.31
C SER A 94 4.52 -11.97 12.82
N PRO A 95 5.20 -11.21 13.72
CA PRO A 95 6.47 -10.52 13.58
C PRO A 95 7.56 -11.26 14.38
N VAL A 96 8.65 -11.68 13.73
CA VAL A 96 9.72 -12.41 14.42
C VAL A 96 11.07 -11.96 13.88
N THR A 97 11.97 -11.54 14.77
CA THR A 97 13.40 -11.52 14.45
C THR A 97 13.83 -12.98 14.28
N PHE A 98 14.17 -13.40 13.06
CA PHE A 98 14.61 -14.78 12.80
C PHE A 98 16.11 -14.81 12.54
N ASN A 99 16.83 -15.62 13.30
CA ASN A 99 18.24 -15.90 13.06
C ASN A 99 18.33 -17.11 12.13
N TRP A 100 18.72 -16.88 10.88
CA TRP A 100 18.83 -17.92 9.87
C TRP A 100 20.11 -18.76 9.99
N GLY A 101 20.94 -18.49 11.01
CA GLY A 101 22.26 -19.09 11.14
C GLY A 101 23.29 -18.37 10.29
N GLY A 102 24.49 -18.93 10.24
CA GLY A 102 25.63 -18.30 9.63
C GLY A 102 25.67 -18.50 8.10
N PHE A 103 25.73 -17.42 7.34
CA PHE A 103 25.81 -17.43 5.87
C PHE A 103 27.22 -17.17 5.38
N PRO A 104 27.68 -17.84 4.31
CA PRO A 104 29.00 -17.57 3.76
C PRO A 104 29.11 -16.10 3.30
N GLN A 105 30.13 -15.39 3.79
CA GLN A 105 30.45 -14.06 3.30
C GLN A 105 30.77 -14.09 1.80
N GLY A 106 30.22 -13.13 1.04
CA GLY A 106 30.35 -13.06 -0.41
C GLY A 106 29.15 -13.63 -1.19
N ASP A 107 28.22 -14.30 -0.51
CA ASP A 107 27.03 -14.85 -1.17
C ASP A 107 26.01 -13.76 -1.52
N TYR A 108 25.33 -13.93 -2.65
CA TYR A 108 24.17 -13.11 -2.98
C TYR A 108 22.93 -13.58 -2.24
N TYR A 109 22.18 -12.64 -1.67
CA TYR A 109 20.87 -12.88 -1.07
C TYR A 109 19.78 -12.06 -1.76
N LEU A 110 18.56 -12.60 -1.79
CA LEU A 110 17.37 -11.93 -2.30
C LEU A 110 16.14 -12.29 -1.45
N ILE A 111 15.44 -11.26 -0.98
CA ILE A 111 14.18 -11.36 -0.27
C ILE A 111 13.07 -10.73 -1.10
N LYS A 112 12.00 -11.49 -1.31
CA LYS A 112 10.80 -11.06 -2.02
C LYS A 112 9.56 -11.31 -1.17
N GLN A 113 8.62 -10.38 -1.20
CA GLN A 113 7.27 -10.65 -0.72
C GLN A 113 6.59 -11.63 -1.69
N THR A 114 5.96 -12.67 -1.17
CA THR A 114 5.27 -13.69 -1.98
C THR A 114 3.76 -13.69 -1.83
N GLY A 115 3.25 -13.05 -0.77
CA GLY A 115 1.83 -12.97 -0.52
C GLY A 115 1.50 -11.96 0.57
N GLY A 116 0.25 -11.54 0.57
CA GLY A 116 -0.26 -10.57 1.53
C GLY A 116 -1.27 -9.62 0.90
N PRO A 117 -2.12 -8.99 1.71
CA PRO A 117 -3.12 -8.04 1.23
C PRO A 117 -2.51 -6.72 0.74
N ARG A 118 -1.22 -6.46 0.98
CA ARG A 118 -0.53 -5.20 0.65
C ARG A 118 0.84 -5.47 0.04
N GLN A 119 1.30 -4.58 -0.82
CA GLN A 119 2.65 -4.58 -1.37
C GLN A 119 3.57 -3.76 -0.45
N CYS A 120 4.56 -4.41 0.16
CA CYS A 120 5.51 -3.75 1.05
C CYS A 120 6.61 -3.03 0.27
N ILE A 121 7.05 -1.86 0.74
CA ILE A 121 8.27 -1.21 0.26
C ILE A 121 9.46 -1.86 0.97
N MET A 122 10.28 -2.55 0.19
CA MET A 122 11.44 -3.28 0.69
C MET A 122 12.71 -2.41 0.59
N THR A 123 13.54 -2.41 1.62
CA THR A 123 14.86 -1.76 1.62
C THR A 123 15.94 -2.75 2.05
N ASN A 124 17.08 -2.74 1.36
CA ASN A 124 18.20 -3.68 1.53
C ASN A 124 17.83 -5.15 1.28
N ASN A 125 16.77 -5.42 0.52
CA ASN A 125 16.24 -6.78 0.31
C ASN A 125 17.04 -7.64 -0.67
N GLU A 126 18.10 -7.12 -1.24
CA GLU A 126 19.07 -7.89 -2.02
C GLU A 126 20.47 -7.32 -1.83
N GLY A 127 21.50 -8.15 -2.01
CA GLY A 127 22.89 -7.72 -1.86
C GLY A 127 23.85 -8.89 -1.61
N ILE A 128 25.05 -8.54 -1.17
CA ILE A 128 26.12 -9.50 -0.84
C ILE A 128 26.25 -9.60 0.68
N VAL A 129 26.35 -10.83 1.19
CA VAL A 129 26.58 -11.10 2.62
C VAL A 129 27.96 -10.57 3.01
N GLY A 130 27.98 -9.56 3.88
CA GLY A 130 29.19 -8.97 4.46
C GLY A 130 29.53 -9.54 5.84
N GLU A 131 30.39 -8.85 6.59
CA GLU A 131 30.79 -9.26 7.96
C GLU A 131 29.76 -8.86 9.02
N ASN A 132 28.91 -7.88 8.71
CA ASN A 132 27.90 -7.34 9.62
C ASN A 132 26.53 -7.96 9.39
N SER A 133 25.69 -7.94 10.43
CA SER A 133 24.29 -8.35 10.32
C SER A 133 23.53 -7.45 9.34
N ILE A 134 22.82 -8.05 8.40
CA ILE A 134 22.03 -7.33 7.39
C ILE A 134 20.62 -7.12 7.93
N THR A 135 20.20 -5.86 8.06
CA THR A 135 18.82 -5.50 8.42
C THR A 135 18.05 -5.10 7.18
N ILE A 136 16.88 -5.72 7.00
CA ILE A 136 15.98 -5.51 5.86
C ILE A 136 14.70 -4.91 6.39
N LEU A 137 14.33 -3.74 5.89
CA LEU A 137 13.07 -3.09 6.24
C LEU A 137 12.03 -3.49 5.19
N ALA A 138 10.88 -3.97 5.63
CA ALA A 138 9.70 -4.13 4.77
C ALA A 138 8.59 -3.24 5.32
N ASP A 139 8.40 -2.07 4.73
CA ASP A 139 7.36 -1.14 5.15
C ASP A 139 6.04 -1.46 4.43
N CYS A 140 5.10 -2.09 5.13
CA CYS A 140 3.79 -2.49 4.61
C CYS A 140 2.65 -1.55 5.06
N ARG A 141 2.99 -0.34 5.55
CA ARG A 141 2.01 0.69 5.89
C ARG A 141 1.25 1.12 4.62
N LYS A 142 -0.02 1.53 4.77
CA LYS A 142 -0.79 2.10 3.66
C LYS A 142 0.06 3.20 2.99
N PRO A 143 0.27 3.18 1.66
CA PRO A 143 1.01 4.23 0.98
C PRO A 143 0.37 5.57 1.34
N PHE A 144 1.14 6.48 1.93
CA PHE A 144 0.75 7.87 1.99
C PHE A 144 0.95 8.43 0.59
N ILE A 145 -0.10 8.34 -0.23
CA ILE A 145 -0.20 9.12 -1.46
C ILE A 145 -0.41 10.56 -0.97
N PRO A 146 0.53 11.49 -1.21
CA PRO A 146 0.26 12.90 -0.96
C PRO A 146 -1.02 13.22 -1.72
N PRO A 147 -2.08 13.73 -1.07
CA PRO A 147 -3.29 14.07 -1.78
C PRO A 147 -2.88 14.93 -2.97
N ALA A 148 -3.36 14.57 -4.16
CA ALA A 148 -3.17 15.41 -5.34
C ALA A 148 -3.49 16.84 -4.91
N ALA A 149 -2.65 17.82 -5.28
CA ALA A 149 -2.90 19.23 -4.98
C ALA A 149 -4.39 19.49 -5.22
N PRO A 150 -5.14 20.01 -4.24
CA PRO A 150 -6.60 19.94 -4.25
C PRO A 150 -7.11 20.56 -5.55
N SER A 151 -7.51 19.71 -6.50
CA SER A 151 -8.37 20.18 -7.58
C SER A 151 -9.71 20.31 -6.90
N ASN A 152 -10.20 21.54 -6.81
CA ASN A 152 -11.54 21.78 -6.29
C ASN A 152 -12.53 21.15 -7.28
N THR A 153 -12.87 19.90 -7.05
CA THR A 153 -13.91 19.19 -7.80
C THR A 153 -15.25 19.48 -7.14
N TYR A 154 -16.21 19.94 -7.93
CA TYR A 154 -17.58 20.15 -7.47
C TYR A 154 -18.40 18.85 -7.65
N ASP A 155 -19.10 18.43 -6.60
CA ASP A 155 -20.08 17.34 -6.62
C ASP A 155 -21.47 17.92 -6.33
N LEU A 156 -22.38 17.84 -7.30
CA LEU A 156 -23.77 18.26 -7.10
C LEU A 156 -24.50 17.22 -6.25
N VAL A 157 -24.74 17.52 -4.97
CA VAL A 157 -25.38 16.58 -4.03
C VAL A 157 -26.90 16.51 -4.23
N SER A 158 -27.53 17.62 -4.62
CA SER A 158 -28.99 17.72 -4.83
C SER A 158 -29.43 17.13 -6.18
N ARG A 159 -29.26 15.81 -6.34
CA ARG A 159 -29.64 15.06 -7.55
C ARG A 159 -30.23 13.70 -7.18
N SER A 160 -31.02 13.11 -8.07
CA SER A 160 -31.61 11.77 -7.87
C SER A 160 -30.56 10.66 -7.89
N THR A 161 -30.99 9.44 -7.54
CA THR A 161 -30.15 8.22 -7.59
C THR A 161 -29.60 7.92 -8.99
N ASP A 162 -30.38 8.22 -10.04
CA ASP A 162 -29.93 8.12 -11.45
C ASP A 162 -29.18 9.38 -11.93
N ASN A 163 -28.69 10.21 -11.01
CA ASN A 163 -27.93 11.44 -11.22
C ASN A 163 -28.64 12.51 -12.06
N LYS A 164 -29.96 12.42 -12.23
CA LYS A 164 -30.72 13.47 -12.89
C LYS A 164 -30.86 14.67 -11.97
N THR A 165 -30.57 15.83 -12.54
CA THR A 165 -30.97 17.12 -11.98
C THR A 165 -32.41 17.34 -12.40
N LEU A 166 -33.35 16.99 -11.52
CA LEU A 166 -34.75 17.25 -11.78
C LEU A 166 -34.97 18.74 -11.51
N SER A 167 -35.30 19.50 -12.57
CA SER A 167 -35.54 20.94 -12.56
C SER A 167 -36.61 21.28 -11.53
N SER A 168 -36.19 21.44 -10.28
CA SER A 168 -37.00 22.12 -9.29
C SER A 168 -36.92 23.59 -9.66
N TYR A 169 -38.07 24.20 -9.87
CA TYR A 169 -38.17 25.65 -10.04
C TYR A 169 -37.75 26.41 -8.76
N TYR A 170 -37.39 25.67 -7.70
CA TYR A 170 -37.23 26.12 -6.34
C TYR A 170 -35.89 25.64 -5.77
N GLU A 171 -35.38 26.40 -4.81
CA GLU A 171 -34.03 26.27 -4.23
C GLU A 171 -33.83 24.97 -3.44
N SER A 172 -32.59 24.48 -3.40
CA SER A 172 -32.13 23.53 -2.38
C SER A 172 -31.53 24.30 -1.21
N TRP A 173 -31.94 23.98 0.02
CA TRP A 173 -31.53 24.68 1.24
C TRP A 173 -31.11 23.69 2.33
N ALA A 174 -30.37 24.21 3.29
CA ALA A 174 -30.10 23.68 4.62
C ALA A 174 -29.36 22.34 4.58
N PRO A 175 -28.22 22.29 3.85
CA PRO A 175 -27.41 21.10 3.84
C PRO A 175 -26.80 20.87 5.23
N VAL A 176 -26.87 19.64 5.68
CA VAL A 176 -26.09 19.12 6.80
C VAL A 176 -25.34 17.89 6.34
N ILE A 177 -24.11 17.75 6.80
CA ILE A 177 -23.17 16.73 6.34
C ILE A 177 -22.78 15.83 7.51
N SER A 178 -22.58 14.54 7.21
CA SER A 178 -22.13 13.55 8.18
C SER A 178 -21.22 12.51 7.59
N GLY A 179 -20.54 11.80 8.49
CA GLY A 179 -19.59 10.76 8.21
C GLY A 179 -18.62 10.60 9.38
N GLU A 180 -18.06 9.41 9.53
CA GLU A 180 -17.03 9.12 10.52
C GLU A 180 -15.80 8.55 9.82
N ASN A 181 -14.60 8.89 10.31
CA ASN A 181 -13.33 8.37 9.80
C ASN A 181 -13.19 8.52 8.28
N GLU A 182 -12.93 7.42 7.56
CA GLU A 182 -12.79 7.40 6.10
C GLU A 182 -14.07 7.76 5.32
N ASP A 183 -15.22 7.84 5.99
CA ASP A 183 -16.50 8.21 5.41
C ASP A 183 -16.89 9.66 5.75
N ASP A 184 -16.00 10.50 6.30
CA ASP A 184 -16.26 11.93 6.52
C ASP A 184 -16.82 12.60 5.24
N GLY A 185 -17.93 13.29 5.39
CA GLY A 185 -18.65 13.91 4.29
C GLY A 185 -19.40 12.99 3.32
N ARG A 186 -19.57 11.70 3.65
CA ARG A 186 -20.29 10.74 2.80
C ARG A 186 -21.79 10.98 2.73
N TYR A 187 -22.40 11.36 3.85
CA TYR A 187 -23.84 11.50 3.96
C TYR A 187 -24.22 12.97 3.99
N VAL A 188 -25.24 13.35 3.22
CA VAL A 188 -25.75 14.71 3.23
C VAL A 188 -27.25 14.66 3.31
N ALA A 189 -27.82 15.35 4.30
CA ALA A 189 -29.25 15.66 4.33
C ALA A 189 -29.46 17.11 3.91
N PHE A 190 -30.50 17.36 3.13
CA PHE A 190 -30.78 18.68 2.58
C PHE A 190 -32.26 18.78 2.24
N THR A 191 -32.71 19.99 1.97
CA THR A 191 -34.12 20.29 1.77
C THR A 191 -34.35 20.82 0.35
N MET A 192 -35.35 20.31 -0.38
CA MET A 192 -35.69 20.79 -1.74
C MET A 192 -37.13 20.45 -2.16
N TYR A 193 -37.59 21.02 -3.28
CA TYR A 193 -38.83 20.61 -3.98
C TYR A 193 -38.51 19.54 -5.05
N GLY A 194 -37.97 18.40 -4.62
CA GLY A 194 -37.39 17.37 -5.49
C GLY A 194 -38.41 16.51 -6.24
N LYS A 195 -39.17 17.08 -7.18
CA LYS A 195 -40.15 16.33 -7.99
C LYS A 195 -39.51 15.14 -8.69
N GLY A 196 -40.03 13.94 -8.45
CA GLY A 196 -39.57 12.69 -9.06
C GLY A 196 -38.37 12.04 -8.37
N ILE A 197 -37.88 12.62 -7.27
CA ILE A 197 -36.81 12.01 -6.46
C ILE A 197 -37.46 11.13 -5.39
N ASP A 198 -37.21 9.83 -5.47
CA ASP A 198 -37.73 8.81 -4.53
C ASP A 198 -39.24 8.93 -4.26
N GLY A 199 -40.03 9.16 -5.32
CA GLY A 199 -41.49 9.26 -5.24
C GLY A 199 -42.04 10.63 -4.81
N SER A 200 -41.20 11.62 -4.51
CA SER A 200 -41.69 12.97 -4.16
C SER A 200 -42.45 13.61 -5.33
N SER A 201 -43.61 14.21 -5.02
CA SER A 201 -44.41 14.97 -5.99
C SER A 201 -43.80 16.33 -6.34
N GLY A 202 -42.90 16.84 -5.49
CA GLY A 202 -42.36 18.20 -5.56
C GLY A 202 -43.37 19.30 -5.22
N LYS A 203 -44.56 18.95 -4.70
CA LYS A 203 -45.58 19.90 -4.25
C LYS A 203 -45.15 20.63 -2.96
N TYR A 204 -44.45 19.92 -2.09
CA TYR A 204 -43.97 20.43 -0.82
C TYR A 204 -42.45 20.42 -0.79
N ARG A 205 -41.91 21.27 0.07
CA ARG A 205 -40.52 21.20 0.44
C ARG A 205 -40.30 19.96 1.29
N GLN A 206 -39.37 19.10 0.89
CA GLN A 206 -39.09 17.84 1.59
C GLN A 206 -37.63 17.77 2.01
N VAL A 207 -37.36 16.94 3.01
CA VAL A 207 -36.00 16.56 3.41
C VAL A 207 -35.59 15.33 2.60
N PHE A 208 -34.38 15.38 2.07
CA PHE A 208 -33.74 14.29 1.34
C PHE A 208 -32.42 13.94 2.01
N TRP A 209 -32.02 12.69 1.85
CA TRP A 209 -30.76 12.15 2.31
C TRP A 209 -30.03 11.52 1.14
N ARG A 210 -28.72 11.76 1.03
CA ARG A 210 -27.87 11.18 -0.02
C ARG A 210 -26.65 10.48 0.57
N ASP A 211 -26.44 9.24 0.17
CA ASP A 211 -25.16 8.53 0.29
C ASP A 211 -24.33 8.82 -0.96
N ARG A 212 -23.32 9.68 -0.82
CA ARG A 212 -22.48 10.11 -1.95
C ARG A 212 -21.64 8.98 -2.54
N LYS A 213 -21.27 7.98 -1.73
CA LYS A 213 -20.45 6.84 -2.15
C LYS A 213 -21.26 5.83 -2.94
N LYS A 214 -22.51 5.57 -2.51
CA LYS A 214 -23.44 4.70 -3.24
C LYS A 214 -24.20 5.41 -4.36
N GLY A 215 -24.21 6.74 -4.37
CA GLY A 215 -25.00 7.54 -5.30
C GLY A 215 -26.51 7.45 -5.05
N ILE A 216 -26.94 7.03 -3.86
CA ILE A 216 -28.35 6.81 -3.52
C ILE A 216 -28.92 8.07 -2.90
N THR A 217 -30.09 8.52 -3.37
CA THR A 217 -30.86 9.62 -2.76
C THR A 217 -32.24 9.13 -2.36
N LYS A 218 -32.63 9.41 -1.12
CA LYS A 218 -33.90 9.01 -0.52
C LYS A 218 -34.68 10.23 -0.06
N LEU A 219 -36.00 10.15 -0.18
CA LEU A 219 -36.95 11.04 0.48
C LEU A 219 -37.01 10.63 1.96
N VAL A 220 -36.68 11.55 2.86
CA VAL A 220 -36.63 11.34 4.32
C VAL A 220 -37.99 11.62 4.94
N SER A 221 -38.61 12.74 4.56
CA SER A 221 -39.91 13.18 5.07
C SER A 221 -41.06 12.43 4.37
N LYS A 222 -41.11 11.12 4.63
CA LYS A 222 -42.15 10.19 4.16
C LYS A 222 -42.63 9.29 5.30
N THR A 223 -43.83 8.76 5.13
CA THR A 223 -44.42 7.80 6.06
C THR A 223 -43.65 6.47 6.01
N PRO A 224 -43.84 5.57 7.01
CA PRO A 224 -43.26 4.22 6.97
C PRO A 224 -43.69 3.38 5.76
N THR A 225 -44.84 3.68 5.16
CA THR A 225 -45.33 3.03 3.92
C THR A 225 -44.75 3.66 2.65
N GLY A 226 -43.94 4.71 2.77
CA GLY A 226 -43.26 5.38 1.67
C GLY A 226 -44.04 6.56 1.06
N GLU A 227 -45.18 6.94 1.66
CA GLU A 227 -45.95 8.09 1.17
C GLU A 227 -45.27 9.40 1.55
N GLU A 228 -45.23 10.35 0.63
CA GLU A 228 -44.65 11.67 0.90
C GLU A 228 -45.38 12.40 2.04
N GLY A 229 -44.64 13.13 2.87
CA GLY A 229 -45.20 14.03 3.88
C GLY A 229 -46.11 15.08 3.24
N ASN A 230 -47.34 15.22 3.73
CA ASN A 230 -48.38 16.08 3.17
C ASN A 230 -48.21 17.58 3.49
N GLY A 231 -47.04 17.98 3.97
CA GLY A 231 -46.68 19.35 4.37
C GLY A 231 -45.18 19.61 4.20
N ASN A 232 -44.79 20.88 4.32
CA ASN A 232 -43.40 21.27 4.16
C ASN A 232 -42.53 20.80 5.34
N SER A 233 -41.31 20.33 5.04
CA SER A 233 -40.30 19.89 6.00
C SER A 233 -38.99 20.69 5.86
N PHE A 234 -38.26 20.87 6.97
CA PHE A 234 -37.12 21.81 7.07
C PHE A 234 -36.07 21.38 8.11
N SER A 235 -34.98 22.14 8.18
CA SER A 235 -33.98 22.10 9.26
C SER A 235 -33.47 20.68 9.61
N PRO A 236 -32.99 19.89 8.63
CA PRO A 236 -32.48 18.56 8.95
C PRO A 236 -31.23 18.64 9.83
N SER A 237 -31.10 17.68 10.74
CA SER A 237 -29.85 17.33 11.43
C SER A 237 -29.65 15.82 11.31
N ILE A 238 -28.40 15.38 11.20
CA ILE A 238 -28.05 14.00 10.85
C ILE A 238 -27.07 13.43 11.88
N SER A 239 -27.26 12.18 12.28
CA SER A 239 -26.36 11.47 13.19
C SER A 239 -24.99 11.24 12.55
N ALA A 240 -23.94 11.10 13.38
CA ALA A 240 -22.55 10.93 12.91
C ALA A 240 -22.37 9.80 11.88
N ASN A 241 -22.98 8.64 12.13
CA ASN A 241 -22.99 7.49 11.21
C ASN A 241 -23.88 7.66 9.96
N GLY A 242 -24.60 8.78 9.83
CA GLY A 242 -25.45 9.13 8.70
C GLY A 242 -26.77 8.38 8.60
N ARG A 243 -27.15 7.58 9.61
CA ARG A 243 -28.33 6.70 9.55
C ARG A 243 -29.60 7.24 10.21
N SER A 244 -29.51 8.32 10.97
CA SER A 244 -30.65 8.93 11.64
C SER A 244 -30.73 10.39 11.22
N VAL A 245 -31.91 10.87 10.81
CA VAL A 245 -32.15 12.26 10.44
C VAL A 245 -33.32 12.80 11.26
N VAL A 246 -33.08 13.85 12.04
CA VAL A 246 -34.15 14.61 12.70
C VAL A 246 -34.46 15.86 11.89
N PHE A 247 -35.73 16.25 11.79
CA PHE A 247 -36.16 17.39 10.99
C PHE A 247 -37.48 17.98 11.49
N GLU A 248 -37.73 19.24 11.16
CA GLU A 248 -39.00 19.92 11.41
C GLU A 248 -39.99 19.67 10.28
N THR A 249 -41.29 19.55 10.57
CA THR A 249 -42.31 19.33 9.54
C THR A 249 -43.69 19.89 9.90
N TYR A 250 -44.43 20.39 8.90
CA TYR A 250 -45.88 20.64 8.99
C TYR A 250 -46.71 19.44 8.54
N ALA A 251 -46.08 18.32 8.16
CA ALA A 251 -46.78 17.16 7.64
C ALA A 251 -47.48 16.40 8.77
N THR A 252 -48.80 16.26 8.64
CA THR A 252 -49.66 15.59 9.63
C THR A 252 -49.70 14.08 9.47
N ASN A 253 -49.25 13.55 8.32
CA ASN A 253 -49.27 12.12 8.02
C ASN A 253 -47.99 11.38 8.44
N LEU A 254 -46.98 12.04 9.00
CA LEU A 254 -45.70 11.39 9.34
C LEU A 254 -45.73 10.65 10.70
N THR A 255 -46.39 11.22 11.70
CA THR A 255 -46.45 10.66 13.07
C THR A 255 -47.87 10.27 13.50
N GLY A 256 -48.89 10.54 12.67
CA GLY A 256 -50.28 10.10 12.82
C GLY A 256 -51.07 10.69 13.99
N ASN A 257 -50.40 11.28 14.98
CA ASN A 257 -50.99 11.64 16.28
C ASN A 257 -50.97 13.15 16.60
N ASP A 258 -50.32 13.99 15.78
CA ASP A 258 -50.38 15.45 15.90
C ASP A 258 -50.87 16.09 14.59
N ASN A 259 -51.99 16.81 14.70
CA ASN A 259 -52.73 17.41 13.58
C ASN A 259 -53.06 18.89 13.85
N ASN A 260 -52.36 19.54 14.79
CA ASN A 260 -52.67 20.90 15.24
C ASN A 260 -52.27 22.00 14.22
N GLY A 261 -51.60 21.63 13.11
CA GLY A 261 -51.18 22.55 12.05
C GLY A 261 -49.92 23.35 12.38
N VAL A 262 -49.21 22.99 13.45
CA VAL A 262 -47.93 23.58 13.87
C VAL A 262 -46.78 22.65 13.44
N ARG A 263 -45.53 23.14 13.49
CA ARG A 263 -44.36 22.33 13.18
C ARG A 263 -44.04 21.37 14.32
N ASP A 264 -43.80 20.12 13.95
CA ASP A 264 -43.29 19.07 14.83
C ASP A 264 -41.87 18.67 14.44
N VAL A 265 -41.18 17.99 15.36
CA VAL A 265 -39.86 17.38 15.11
C VAL A 265 -40.03 15.87 14.96
N CYS A 266 -39.60 15.36 13.80
CA CYS A 266 -39.65 13.93 13.48
C CYS A 266 -38.25 13.34 13.38
N LEU A 267 -38.12 12.05 13.69
CA LEU A 267 -36.92 11.24 13.46
C LEU A 267 -37.21 10.24 12.33
N TRP A 268 -36.31 10.20 11.36
CA TRP A 268 -36.26 9.15 10.34
C TRP A 268 -34.99 8.31 10.54
N GLU A 269 -35.12 7.00 10.35
CA GLU A 269 -34.00 6.06 10.43
C GLU A 269 -33.86 5.29 9.12
N GLU A 270 -32.63 5.18 8.66
CA GLU A 270 -32.22 4.37 7.52
C GLU A 270 -32.10 2.91 7.96
N THR A 271 -33.11 2.11 7.59
CA THR A 271 -33.15 0.65 7.77
C THR A 271 -32.14 -0.06 6.88
#